data_AF-A0A822XRV4-F1
#
_entry.id   AF-A0A822XRV4-F1
#
_cell.length_a   1.000
_cell.length_b   1.000
_cell.length_c   1.000
_cell.angle_alpha   90.00
_cell.angle_beta   90.00
_cell.angle_gamma   90.00
#
_symmetry.space_group_name_H-M   'P 1'
#
loop_
_entity.id
_entity.type
_entity.pdbx_description
1 polymer ?
#
loop_
_entity_poly.entity_id
_entity_poly.type
_entity_poly.pdbx_seq_one_letter_code
_entity_poly.pdbx_strand_id
1 'polypeptide(L)' 'MEGRKTVDFESLKRNAALLGLQGLTDDELQSMLREGDVDGDGALNQMEFCVLMFRLSPDLMEESEMYLEEALQQDMMDI' A
#
# COMPACT_ATOMS: atom_id res chain seq x y z
N MET A 1 14.76 18.22 16.40
CA MET A 1 14.75 18.11 14.93
C MET A 1 13.67 17.10 14.60
N GLU A 2 12.47 17.59 14.28
CA GLU A 2 11.34 16.74 13.89
C GLU A 2 11.76 15.99 12.61
N GLY A 3 12.02 14.68 12.73
CA GLY A 3 12.37 13.86 11.57
C GLY A 3 11.24 13.96 10.55
N ARG A 4 11.56 14.40 9.34
CA ARG A 4 10.59 14.45 8.23
C ARG A 4 10.07 13.03 8.03
N LYS A 5 8.82 12.78 8.41
CA LYS A 5 8.13 11.51 8.18
C LYS A 5 7.65 11.50 6.73
N THR A 6 8.60 11.41 5.81
CA THR A 6 8.36 11.33 4.38
C THR A 6 8.82 9.96 3.89
N VAL A 7 8.02 9.34 3.03
CA VAL A 7 8.34 8.06 2.40
C VAL A 7 9.06 8.37 1.09
N ASP A 8 10.38 8.22 1.11
CA ASP A 8 11.19 8.28 -0.11
C ASP A 8 11.10 6.97 -0.90
N PHE A 9 11.61 6.98 -2.14
CA PHE A 9 11.58 5.81 -3.03
C PHE A 9 12.21 4.56 -2.40
N GLU A 10 13.32 4.70 -1.69
CA GLU A 10 14.01 3.57 -1.03
C GLU A 10 13.18 2.98 0.12
N SER A 11 12.52 3.85 0.90
CA SER A 11 11.62 3.46 1.97
C SER A 11 10.35 2.82 1.42
N LEU A 12 9.80 3.36 0.33
CA LEU A 12 8.66 2.80 -0.38
C LEU A 12 9.01 1.41 -0.90
N LYS A 13 10.15 1.22 -1.58
CA LYS A 13 10.61 -0.07 -2.10
C LYS A 13 10.84 -1.11 -1.01
N ARG A 14 11.47 -0.71 0.11
CA ARG A 14 11.69 -1.61 1.25
C ARG A 14 10.37 -2.02 1.91
N ASN A 15 9.42 -1.09 2.01
CA ASN A 15 8.15 -1.33 2.66
C ASN A 15 7.08 -1.88 1.70
N ALA A 16 7.29 -1.84 0.38
CA ALA A 16 6.35 -2.33 -0.63
C ALA A 16 5.99 -3.80 -0.37
N ALA A 17 6.99 -4.61 -0.01
CA ALA A 17 6.77 -6.00 0.41
C ALA A 17 5.89 -6.13 1.66
N LEU A 18 6.01 -5.21 2.63
CA LEU A 18 5.18 -5.19 3.85
C LEU A 18 3.76 -4.69 3.57
N LEU A 19 3.57 -3.94 2.48
CA LEU A 19 2.30 -3.37 2.05
C LEU A 19 1.55 -4.30 1.08
N GLY A 20 2.04 -5.51 0.85
CA GLY A 20 1.46 -6.46 -0.12
C GLY A 20 1.72 -6.08 -1.58
N LEU A 21 2.51 -5.03 -1.85
CA LEU A 21 2.90 -4.58 -3.19
C LEU A 21 4.10 -5.38 -3.74
N GLN A 22 4.21 -6.64 -3.32
CA GLN A 22 5.28 -7.54 -3.71
C GLN A 22 5.16 -7.92 -5.19
N GLY A 23 6.23 -7.73 -5.96
CA GLY A 23 6.26 -8.04 -7.39
C GLY A 23 6.17 -6.82 -8.32
N LEU A 24 5.95 -5.62 -7.78
CA LEU A 24 6.10 -4.39 -8.55
C LEU A 24 7.56 -4.14 -8.92
N THR A 25 7.76 -3.72 -10.15
CA THR A 25 9.05 -3.31 -10.68
C THR A 25 9.46 -1.94 -10.13
N ASP A 26 10.77 -1.65 -10.18
CA ASP A 26 11.28 -0.34 -9.78
C ASP A 26 10.61 0.80 -10.57
N ASP A 27 10.27 0.57 -11.84
CA ASP A 27 9.58 1.53 -12.69
C ASP A 27 8.14 1.78 -12.24
N GLU A 28 7.41 0.73 -11.83
CA GLU A 28 6.05 0.83 -11.29
C GLU A 28 6.04 1.55 -9.94
N LEU A 29 6.93 1.18 -9.02
CA LEU A 29 7.10 1.88 -7.73
C LEU A 29 7.44 3.36 -7.93
N GLN A 30 8.23 3.68 -8.95
CA GLN A 30 8.60 5.06 -9.27
C GLN A 30 7.45 5.82 -9.93
N SER A 31 6.61 5.15 -10.73
CA SER A 31 5.36 5.74 -11.23
C SER A 31 4.41 6.05 -10.09
N MET A 32 4.26 5.12 -9.13
CA MET A 32 3.43 5.32 -7.94
C MET A 32 3.91 6.50 -7.12
N LEU A 33 5.22 6.57 -6.84
CA LEU A 33 5.81 7.71 -6.14
C LEU A 33 5.46 9.02 -6.86
N ARG A 34 5.67 9.09 -8.17
CA ARG A 34 5.33 10.29 -8.99
C ARG A 34 3.85 10.62 -9.03
N GLU A 35 2.98 9.62 -8.97
CA GLU A 35 1.52 9.82 -8.98
C GLU A 35 0.98 10.28 -7.62
N GLY A 36 1.62 9.86 -6.53
CA GLY A 36 1.26 10.27 -5.17
C GLY A 36 1.93 11.55 -4.70
N ASP A 37 3.09 11.89 -5.27
CA ASP A 37 3.86 13.11 -4.99
C ASP A 37 3.18 14.32 -5.67
N VAL A 38 2.31 15.00 -4.91
CA VAL A 38 1.50 16.11 -5.41
C VAL A 38 2.31 17.41 -5.35
N ASP A 39 3.20 17.53 -4.37
CA ASP A 39 4.05 18.71 -4.19
C ASP A 39 5.35 18.68 -5.00
N GLY A 40 5.74 17.51 -5.53
CA GLY A 40 6.90 17.30 -6.37
C GLY A 40 8.22 17.28 -5.60
N ASP A 41 8.21 17.01 -4.29
CA ASP A 41 9.41 17.00 -3.45
C ASP A 41 10.26 15.71 -3.60
N GLY A 42 9.76 14.73 -4.36
CA GLY A 42 10.39 13.45 -4.61
C GLY A 42 10.22 12.44 -3.47
N ALA A 43 9.35 12.74 -2.51
CA ALA A 43 8.93 11.86 -1.44
C ALA A 43 7.42 11.97 -1.21
N LEU A 44 6.84 10.99 -0.52
CA LEU A 44 5.44 11.05 -0.12
C LEU A 44 5.36 11.53 1.31
N ASN A 45 4.70 12.64 1.56
CA ASN A 45 4.31 13.02 2.89
C ASN A 45 3.20 12.08 3.42
N GLN A 46 2.88 12.19 4.71
CA GLN A 46 1.92 11.30 5.36
C GLN A 46 0.53 11.32 4.68
N MET A 47 0.09 12.48 4.18
CA MET A 47 -1.20 12.63 3.52
C MET A 47 -1.19 12.03 2.12
N GLU A 48 -0.14 12.29 1.35
CA GLU A 48 0.07 11.73 0.02
C GLU A 48 0.16 10.20 0.05
N PHE A 49 0.92 9.66 1.01
CA PHE A 49 1.02 8.23 1.22
C PHE A 49 -0.35 7.61 1.57
N CYS A 50 -1.13 8.24 2.44
CA CYS A 50 -2.49 7.78 2.77
C CYS A 50 -3.41 7.77 1.54
N VAL A 51 -3.38 8.82 0.71
CA VAL A 51 -4.17 8.89 -0.53
C VAL A 51 -3.74 7.82 -1.52
N LEU A 52 -2.43 7.62 -1.68
CA LEU A 52 -1.86 6.60 -2.55
C LEU A 52 -2.26 5.19 -2.11
N MET A 53 -2.16 4.87 -0.82
CA MET A 53 -2.66 3.61 -0.24
C MET A 53 -4.16 3.42 -0.49
N PHE A 54 -4.97 4.47 -0.34
CA PHE A 54 -6.41 4.41 -0.62
C PHE A 54 -6.72 4.10 -2.10
N ARG A 55 -5.92 4.64 -3.02
CA ARG A 55 -6.09 4.43 -4.46
C ARG A 55 -5.62 3.05 -4.92
N LEU A 56 -4.60 2.51 -4.26
CA LEU A 56 -4.08 1.18 -4.54
C LEU A 56 -4.90 0.07 -3.88
N SER A 57 -5.71 0.41 -2.88
CA SER A 57 -6.47 -0.55 -2.08
C SER A 57 -8.00 -0.41 -2.23
N PRO A 58 -8.57 -0.58 -3.43
CA PRO A 58 -9.81 -1.35 -3.55
C PRO A 58 -9.51 -2.86 -3.69
N ASP A 59 -8.48 -3.25 -4.45
CA ASP A 59 -8.17 -4.67 -4.72
C ASP A 59 -7.41 -5.36 -3.57
N LEU A 60 -6.62 -4.61 -2.79
CA LEU A 60 -5.96 -5.15 -1.58
C LEU A 60 -6.99 -5.51 -0.48
N MET A 61 -8.20 -4.93 -0.53
CA MET A 61 -9.31 -5.36 0.32
C MET A 61 -9.90 -6.70 -0.16
N GLU A 62 -9.92 -6.95 -1.47
CA GLU A 62 -10.54 -8.14 -2.08
C GLU A 62 -9.86 -9.45 -1.64
N GLU A 63 -8.51 -9.47 -1.52
CA GLU A 63 -7.81 -10.63 -0.94
C GLU A 63 -8.15 -10.83 0.54
N SER A 64 -8.21 -9.76 1.33
CA SER A 64 -8.59 -9.85 2.76
C SER A 64 -10.08 -10.16 2.98
N GLU A 65 -10.94 -9.80 2.03
CA GLU A 65 -12.38 -10.09 2.01
C GLU A 65 -12.62 -11.57 1.68
N MET A 66 -11.81 -12.14 0.77
CA MET A 66 -11.81 -13.58 0.47
C MET A 66 -11.43 -14.43 1.71
N TYR A 67 -10.39 -14.02 2.45
CA TYR A 67 -10.01 -14.71 3.70
C TYR A 67 -11.08 -14.58 4.79
N LEU A 68 -11.78 -13.46 4.86
CA LEU A 68 -12.87 -13.26 5.80
C LEU A 68 -14.10 -14.11 5.43
N GLU A 69 -14.43 -14.22 4.14
CA GLU A 69 -15.48 -15.12 3.67
C GLU A 69 -15.15 -16.59 3.93
N GLU A 70 -13.90 -17.03 3.71
CA GLU A 70 -13.47 -18.40 3.99
C GLU A 70 -13.53 -18.71 5.50
N ALA A 71 -13.13 -17.77 6.36
CA ALA A 71 -13.23 -17.90 7.81
C ALA A 71 -14.68 -17.98 8.30
N LEU A 72 -15.59 -17.21 7.70
CA LEU A 72 -17.03 -17.26 8.00
C LEU A 72 -17.70 -18.54 7.47
N GLN A 73 -17.20 -19.12 6.37
CA GLN A 73 -17.69 -20.41 5.86
C GLN A 73 -17.26 -21.59 6.72
N GLN A 74 -16.08 -21.54 7.35
CA GLN A 74 -15.64 -22.58 8.30
C GLN A 74 -16.56 -22.66 9.54
N ASP A 75 -17.03 -21.53 10.07
CA ASP A 75 -17.97 -21.50 11.21
C ASP A 75 -19.37 -22.05 10.88
N MET A 76 -19.71 -22.24 9.59
CA MET A 76 -20.98 -22.83 9.13
C MET A 76 -20.90 -24.33 8.79
N MET A 77 -19.70 -24.96 8.80
CA MET A 77 -19.54 -26.41 8.60
C MET A 77 -19.45 -27.22 9.89
N ASP A 78 -19.40 -26.55 11.05
CA ASP A 78 -19.30 -27.19 12.38
C ASP A 78 -20.65 -27.23 13.16
N ILE A 79 -21.80 -27.08 12.48
CA ILE A 79 -23.16 -27.29 13.05
C ILE A 79 -23.81 -28.57 12.50
#